data_AF-A0A6H9THZ7-F1
#
_entry.id   AF-A0A6H9THZ7-F1
#
_cell.length_a   1.000
_cell.length_b   1.000
_cell.length_c   1.000
_cell.angle_alpha   90.00
_cell.angle_beta   90.00
_cell.angle_gamma   90.00
#
_symmetry.space_group_name_H-M   'P 1'
#
loop_
_entity.id
_entity.type
_entity.pdbx_description
1 polymer ?
#
loop_
_entity_poly.entity_id
_entity_poly.type
_entity_poly.pdbx_seq_one_letter_code
_entity_poly.pdbx_strand_id
1 'polypeptide(L)'
;MSAVDRKHPVDVPTDLNSAERLRQQPSANGPVPDKEIFVVHASTMCEGSDPVRAFATRESAEAFAQMCRDHEEARPLPPGIDAPEHEWDRWTELDRTWEQTHPAAPLSRRESYDVLTLPFDPS
;
A
#
# COMPACT_ATOMS: atom_id res chain seq x y z
N MET A 1 -48.54 -51.04 -39.49
CA MET A 1 -47.20 -51.49 -39.05
C MET A 1 -46.19 -51.02 -40.09
N SER A 2 -45.23 -50.20 -39.62
CA SER A 2 -43.88 -49.85 -40.11
C SER A 2 -43.56 -49.84 -41.63
N ALA A 3 -43.20 -48.68 -42.22
CA ALA A 3 -41.84 -48.07 -42.35
C ALA A 3 -41.07 -48.67 -43.54
N VAL A 4 -40.45 -47.93 -44.47
CA VAL A 4 -39.41 -46.89 -44.39
C VAL A 4 -39.32 -46.18 -45.75
N ASP A 5 -39.09 -44.87 -45.80
CA ASP A 5 -38.32 -44.27 -46.91
C ASP A 5 -37.49 -43.06 -46.46
N ARG A 6 -36.39 -42.88 -47.18
CA ARG A 6 -35.17 -42.09 -47.01
C ARG A 6 -35.38 -40.57 -46.98
N LYS A 7 -34.49 -39.85 -46.26
CA LYS A 7 -33.46 -38.93 -46.82
C LYS A 7 -32.89 -37.98 -45.74
N HIS A 8 -31.57 -37.77 -45.82
CA HIS A 8 -30.73 -36.76 -45.15
C HIS A 8 -31.26 -35.31 -45.36
N PRO A 9 -30.94 -34.35 -44.45
CA PRO A 9 -29.69 -33.61 -44.60
C PRO A 9 -28.92 -33.33 -43.30
N VAL A 10 -27.62 -33.13 -43.54
CA VAL A 10 -26.62 -32.57 -42.64
C VAL A 10 -27.00 -31.12 -42.34
N ASP A 11 -27.12 -30.77 -41.06
CA ASP A 11 -27.03 -29.38 -40.62
C ASP A 11 -25.80 -29.24 -39.73
N VAL A 12 -24.87 -28.41 -40.20
CA VAL A 12 -23.73 -27.90 -39.45
C VAL A 12 -24.21 -26.70 -38.65
N PRO A 13 -24.09 -26.67 -37.32
CA PRO A 13 -24.13 -25.42 -36.60
C PRO A 13 -22.73 -24.79 -36.60
N THR A 14 -22.59 -23.79 -37.45
CA THR A 14 -21.58 -22.73 -37.35
C THR A 14 -21.78 -22.03 -36.01
N ASP A 15 -20.95 -22.33 -35.02
CA ASP A 15 -20.87 -21.53 -33.80
C ASP A 15 -19.43 -21.06 -33.57
N LEU A 16 -19.11 -19.93 -34.20
CA LEU A 16 -17.84 -19.20 -34.07
C LEU A 16 -17.58 -18.74 -32.62
N ASN A 17 -18.54 -18.90 -31.72
CA ASN A 17 -18.44 -18.47 -30.32
C ASN A 17 -17.76 -19.50 -29.40
N SER A 18 -17.54 -20.74 -29.89
CA SER A 18 -16.88 -21.78 -29.08
C SER A 18 -15.35 -21.67 -29.10
N ALA A 19 -14.76 -21.00 -30.09
CA ALA A 19 -13.32 -20.88 -30.25
C ALA A 19 -12.68 -19.79 -29.36
N GLU A 20 -13.44 -18.75 -28.98
CA GLU A 20 -12.94 -17.71 -28.07
C GLU A 20 -12.91 -18.17 -26.60
N ARG A 21 -13.80 -19.10 -26.22
CA ARG A 21 -13.89 -19.61 -24.84
C ARG A 21 -12.75 -20.55 -24.43
N LEU A 22 -11.99 -21.07 -25.40
CA LEU A 22 -10.80 -21.89 -25.17
C LEU A 22 -9.49 -21.09 -25.06
N ARG A 23 -9.52 -19.77 -25.27
CA ARG A 23 -8.34 -18.89 -25.13
C ARG A 23 -8.24 -18.16 -23.78
N GLN A 24 -9.16 -18.43 -22.86
CA GLN A 24 -9.16 -17.84 -21.51
C GLN A 24 -8.96 -18.86 -20.39
N GLN A 25 -8.30 -19.98 -20.66
CA GLN A 25 -7.63 -20.68 -19.56
C GLN A 25 -6.36 -19.89 -19.23
N PRO A 26 -6.26 -19.27 -18.04
CA PRO A 26 -4.96 -18.77 -17.59
C PRO A 26 -4.01 -19.97 -17.58
N SER A 27 -2.92 -19.85 -18.33
CA SER A 27 -1.82 -20.81 -18.28
C SER A 27 -1.43 -20.99 -16.81
N ALA A 28 -1.41 -22.23 -16.33
CA ALA A 28 -0.95 -22.56 -14.98
C ALA A 28 0.54 -22.22 -14.76
N ASN A 29 1.23 -21.74 -15.80
CA ASN A 29 2.63 -21.31 -15.82
C ASN A 29 2.81 -19.87 -16.35
N GLY A 30 1.80 -19.01 -16.22
CA GLY A 30 2.03 -17.56 -16.40
C GLY A 30 3.05 -17.07 -15.36
N PRO A 31 3.83 -16.01 -15.65
CA PRO A 31 4.67 -15.39 -14.62
C PRO A 31 3.78 -15.11 -13.39
N VAL A 32 4.18 -15.64 -12.24
CA VAL A 32 3.53 -15.30 -10.98
C VAL A 32 3.56 -13.78 -10.91
N PRO A 33 2.42 -13.09 -10.72
CA PRO A 33 2.46 -11.64 -10.60
C PRO A 33 3.41 -11.30 -9.46
N ASP A 34 4.35 -10.39 -9.72
CA ASP A 34 5.27 -9.91 -8.70
C ASP A 34 4.43 -9.54 -7.47
N LYS A 35 4.80 -10.11 -6.32
CA LYS A 35 4.13 -9.71 -5.08
C LYS A 35 4.50 -8.25 -4.87
N GLU A 36 3.58 -7.41 -4.41
CA GLU A 36 3.91 -6.03 -4.08
C GLU A 36 4.28 -5.93 -2.60
N ILE A 37 5.26 -5.10 -2.29
CA ILE A 37 5.50 -4.63 -0.93
C ILE A 37 5.26 -3.12 -0.88
N PHE A 38 4.70 -2.66 0.22
CA PHE A 38 4.36 -1.26 0.45
C PHE A 38 5.25 -0.72 1.56
N VAL A 39 6.14 0.20 1.22
CA VAL A 39 7.10 0.77 2.16
C VAL A 39 6.67 2.18 2.51
N VAL A 40 6.51 2.47 3.79
CA VAL A 40 6.31 3.83 4.27
C VAL A 40 7.68 4.48 4.41
N HIS A 41 7.86 5.60 3.72
CA HIS A 41 9.06 6.43 3.81
C HIS A 41 8.74 7.72 4.54
N ALA A 42 9.67 8.15 5.40
CA ALA A 42 9.60 9.46 6.02
C ALA A 42 10.56 10.39 5.29
N SER A 43 10.06 11.53 4.81
CA SER A 43 10.83 12.42 3.95
C SER A 43 11.05 13.78 4.57
N THR A 44 12.19 14.39 4.21
CA THR A 44 12.40 15.84 4.31
C THR A 44 12.89 16.35 2.96
N MET A 45 12.57 17.60 2.64
CA MET A 45 12.99 18.27 1.42
C MET A 45 14.51 18.46 1.34
N CYS A 46 15.22 18.42 2.46
CA CYS A 46 16.67 18.64 2.53
C CYS A 46 17.50 17.36 2.67
N GLU A 47 17.04 16.38 3.45
CA GLU A 47 17.83 15.19 3.81
C GLU A 47 17.43 13.96 2.97
N GLY A 48 16.33 14.05 2.23
CA GLY A 48 15.81 12.96 1.41
C GLY A 48 14.79 12.12 2.18
N SER A 49 14.64 10.86 1.76
CA SER A 49 13.63 9.94 2.32
C SER A 49 14.27 8.69 2.92
N ASP A 50 13.80 8.33 4.11
CA ASP A 50 14.24 7.14 4.84
C ASP A 50 13.09 6.12 4.91
N PRO A 51 13.34 4.83 4.59
CA PRO A 51 12.33 3.80 4.78
C PRO A 51 12.08 3.57 6.27
N VAL A 52 10.82 3.66 6.70
CA VAL A 52 10.39 3.46 8.09
C VAL A 52 10.00 2.00 8.33
N ARG A 53 9.09 1.49 7.50
CA ARG A 53 8.48 0.16 7.68
C ARG A 53 7.85 -0.34 6.38
N ALA A 54 7.95 -1.65 6.15
CA ALA A 54 7.30 -2.33 5.02
C ALA A 54 6.06 -3.11 5.46
N PHE A 55 5.09 -3.23 4.55
CA PHE A 55 3.81 -3.91 4.73
C PHE A 55 3.47 -4.77 3.52
N ALA A 56 2.70 -5.83 3.75
CA ALA A 56 2.22 -6.73 2.71
C ALA A 56 0.97 -6.21 1.99
N THR A 57 0.25 -5.23 2.55
CA THR A 57 -0.92 -4.62 1.92
C THR A 57 -0.83 -3.10 1.95
N ARG A 58 -1.41 -2.45 0.93
CA ARG A 58 -1.42 -0.99 0.82
C ARG A 58 -2.19 -0.35 1.96
N GLU A 59 -3.34 -0.93 2.33
CA GLU A 59 -4.22 -0.40 3.36
C GLU A 59 -3.51 -0.34 4.72
N SER A 60 -2.70 -1.34 5.04
CA SER A 60 -1.93 -1.36 6.29
C SER A 60 -0.81 -0.29 6.28
N ALA A 61 -0.15 -0.10 5.14
CA ALA A 61 0.86 0.94 4.99
C ALA A 61 0.24 2.34 5.08
N GLU A 62 -0.90 2.57 4.42
CA GLU A 62 -1.63 3.84 4.47
C GLU A 62 -2.13 4.15 5.87
N ALA A 63 -2.68 3.16 6.59
CA ALA A 63 -3.11 3.33 7.97
C ALA A 63 -1.93 3.73 8.88
N PHE A 64 -0.78 3.07 8.75
CA PHE A 64 0.42 3.43 9.49
C PHE A 64 0.95 4.82 9.12
N ALA A 65 0.97 5.16 7.83
CA ALA A 65 1.38 6.49 7.37
C ALA A 65 0.46 7.58 7.91
N GLN A 66 -0.86 7.34 7.96
CA GLN A 66 -1.82 8.26 8.57
C GLN A 66 -1.59 8.40 10.07
N MET A 67 -1.34 7.31 10.80
CA MET A 67 -1.00 7.37 12.22
C MET A 67 0.24 8.23 12.50
N CYS A 68 1.25 8.18 11.62
CA CYS A 68 2.42 9.05 11.73
C CYS A 68 2.03 10.52 11.53
N ARG A 69 1.26 10.82 10.48
CA ARG A 69 0.78 12.19 10.20
C ARG A 69 -0.09 12.75 11.33
N ASP A 70 -1.02 11.96 11.85
CA ASP A 70 -1.86 12.35 12.99
C ASP A 70 -1.02 12.64 14.24
N HIS A 71 0.07 11.88 14.45
CA HIS A 71 0.98 12.08 15.58
C HIS A 71 1.81 13.37 15.42
N GLU A 72 2.27 13.70 14.21
CA GLU A 72 2.89 14.99 13.89
C GLU A 72 1.94 16.18 14.12
N GLU A 73 0.69 16.06 13.68
CA GLU A 73 -0.33 17.10 13.89
C GLU A 73 -0.62 17.33 15.38
N ALA A 74 -0.51 16.28 16.19
CA ALA A 74 -0.70 16.33 17.64
C ALA A 74 0.53 16.82 18.42
N ARG A 75 1.61 17.24 17.74
CA ARG A 75 2.83 17.69 18.41
C ARG A 75 2.58 18.90 19.33
N PRO A 76 3.08 18.88 20.58
CA PRO A 76 2.98 20.02 21.47
C PRO A 76 3.67 21.26 20.90
N LEU A 77 2.94 22.38 20.82
CA LEU A 77 3.52 23.65 20.39
C LEU A 77 4.55 24.15 21.42
N PRO A 78 5.68 24.72 20.96
CA PRO A 78 6.66 25.34 21.85
C PRO A 78 6.04 26.56 22.57
N PRO A 79 6.51 26.88 23.77
CA PRO A 79 6.19 28.15 24.43
C PRO A 79 6.59 29.36 23.58
N GLY A 80 6.00 30.52 23.91
CA GLY A 80 6.42 31.78 23.29
C GLY A 80 7.86 32.14 23.62
N ILE A 81 8.50 32.98 22.79
CA ILE A 81 9.91 33.38 22.96
C ILE A 81 10.18 34.07 24.32
N ASP A 82 9.19 34.75 24.88
CA ASP A 82 9.28 35.47 26.16
C ASP A 82 8.74 34.63 27.34
N ALA A 83 8.43 33.34 27.12
CA ALA A 83 7.93 32.47 28.17
C ALA A 83 9.02 32.21 29.24
N PRO A 84 8.64 32.07 30.51
CA PRO A 84 9.58 31.78 31.58
C PRO A 84 10.22 30.39 31.40
N GLU A 85 11.45 30.23 31.89
CA GLU A 85 12.27 29.01 31.71
C GLU A 85 11.54 27.72 32.12
N HIS A 86 10.78 27.74 33.21
CA HIS A 86 10.06 26.54 33.68
C HIS A 86 8.98 26.03 32.70
N GLU A 87 8.46 26.88 31.81
CA GLU A 87 7.55 26.45 30.74
C GLU A 87 8.30 25.72 29.63
N TRP A 88 9.52 26.19 29.31
CA TRP A 88 10.41 25.53 28.36
C TRP A 88 10.88 24.17 28.86
N ASP A 89 11.20 24.03 30.15
CA ASP A 89 11.56 22.75 30.76
C ASP A 89 10.42 21.73 30.63
N ARG A 90 9.19 22.15 31.00
CA ARG A 90 8.00 21.31 30.89
C ARG A 90 7.74 20.91 29.43
N TRP A 91 7.81 21.85 28.50
CA TRP A 91 7.62 21.56 27.08
C TRP A 91 8.69 20.59 26.57
N THR A 92 9.95 20.75 26.96
CA THR A 92 11.05 19.87 26.55
C THR A 92 10.80 18.42 26.98
N GLU A 93 10.29 18.19 28.19
CA GLU A 93 9.92 16.84 28.65
C GLU A 93 8.75 16.26 27.85
N LEU A 94 7.73 17.09 27.54
CA LEU A 94 6.59 16.69 26.73
C LEU A 94 6.98 16.38 25.29
N ASP A 95 7.78 17.22 24.63
CA ASP A 95 8.26 17.05 23.26
C ASP A 95 9.16 15.81 23.14
N ARG A 96 10.01 15.55 24.14
CA ARG A 96 10.81 14.31 24.21
C ARG A 96 9.93 13.07 24.31
N THR A 97 8.91 13.10 25.16
CA THR A 97 7.98 11.97 25.31
C THR A 97 7.17 11.75 24.03
N TRP A 98 6.70 12.84 23.42
CA TRP A 98 6.04 12.81 22.12
C TRP A 98 6.94 12.14 21.08
N GLU A 99 8.19 12.59 20.91
CA GLU A 99 9.15 12.03 19.96
C GLU A 99 9.38 10.53 20.18
N GLN A 100 9.56 10.10 21.43
CA GLN A 100 9.80 8.68 21.77
C GLN A 100 8.59 7.77 21.49
N THR A 101 7.38 8.35 21.45
CA THR A 101 6.14 7.60 21.18
C THR A 101 5.69 7.67 19.73
N HIS A 102 6.43 8.39 18.87
CA HIS A 102 6.10 8.51 17.45
C HIS A 102 6.13 7.12 16.77
N PRO A 103 5.12 6.73 15.97
CA PRO A 103 5.07 5.40 15.35
C PRO A 103 6.27 5.06 14.45
N ALA A 104 6.89 6.10 13.87
CA ALA A 104 8.08 6.02 13.03
C ALA A 104 9.41 6.24 13.75
N ALA A 105 9.45 6.31 15.09
CA ALA A 105 10.69 6.60 15.83
C ALA A 105 11.87 5.70 15.37
N PRO A 106 13.08 6.27 15.15
CA PRO A 106 13.48 7.65 15.45
C PRO A 106 13.17 8.68 14.36
N LEU A 107 12.49 8.30 13.28
CA LEU A 107 12.19 9.16 12.12
C LEU A 107 10.94 10.03 12.33
N SER A 108 10.86 10.72 13.48
CA SER A 108 9.83 11.73 13.77
C SER A 108 10.21 13.10 13.22
N ARG A 109 9.28 14.07 13.25
CA ARG A 109 9.44 15.45 12.75
C ARG A 109 9.77 15.49 11.26
N ARG A 110 9.15 14.60 10.49
CA ARG A 110 9.33 14.49 9.03
C ARG A 110 8.19 15.21 8.33
N GLU A 111 8.46 15.75 7.13
CA GLU A 111 7.49 16.57 6.41
C GLU A 111 6.40 15.74 5.75
N SER A 112 6.73 14.50 5.38
CA SER A 112 5.76 13.54 4.85
C SER A 112 6.06 12.11 5.30
N TYR A 113 5.00 11.30 5.29
CA TYR A 113 5.05 9.85 5.45
C TYR A 113 4.29 9.23 4.27
N ASP A 114 5.03 8.85 3.23
CA ASP A 114 4.47 8.42 1.95
C ASP A 114 4.60 6.92 1.75
N VAL A 115 3.61 6.30 1.10
CA VAL A 115 3.64 4.87 0.76
C VAL A 115 4.21 4.69 -0.64
N LEU A 116 5.34 4.00 -0.73
CA LEU A 116 5.95 3.56 -1.98
C LEU A 116 5.62 2.09 -2.24
N THR A 117 5.17 1.79 -3.46
CA THR A 117 4.95 0.41 -3.92
C THR A 117 6.18 -0.08 -4.64
N LEU A 118 6.72 -1.22 -4.20
CA LEU A 118 7.86 -1.87 -4.84
C LEU A 118 7.46 -3.27 -5.29
N PRO A 119 7.89 -3.72 -6.48
CA PRO A 119 7.77 -5.11 -6.86
C PRO A 119 8.68 -5.96 -5.98
N PHE A 120 8.20 -7.12 -5.55
CA PHE A 120 8.92 -8.13 -4.79
C PHE A 120 9.05 -9.40 -5.63
N ASP A 121 10.28 -9.61 -6.09
CA ASP A 121 10.72 -10.83 -6.75
C ASP A 121 11.43 -11.73 -5.72
N PRO A 122 10.86 -12.90 -5.36
CA PRO A 122 11.46 -13.84 -4.42
C PRO A 122 12.47 -14.80 -5.06
N SER A 123 12.80 -14.66 -6.36
CA SER A 123 13.62 -15.61 -7.12
C SER A 123 15.12 -15.62 -6.78
#